data_AF-A0A7D3WNP4-F1
#
_entry.id   AF-A0A7D3WNP4-F1
#
_cell.length_a   1.000
_cell.length_b   1.000
_cell.length_c   1.000
_cell.angle_alpha   90.00
_cell.angle_beta   90.00
_cell.angle_gamma   90.00
#
_symmetry.space_group_name_H-M   'P 1'
#
loop_
_entity.id
_entity.type
_entity.pdbx_description
1 polymer ?
#
loop_
_entity_poly.entity_id
_entity_poly.type
_entity_poly.pdbx_seq_one_letter_code
_entity_poly.pdbx_strand_id
1 'polypeptide(L)'
;MAKRGGGGRKSPAEPAWETALVDVFDDHQRRYGTRRLRVELRELGYQVGRQAIRTALRRQARKALQPKAFVPRTTDSTHGKRCAPNLLLDQPKPTQANRVWVSDITYLPLANGNWVYCCAFQDVCTKQVVGTVPPRRHFASAG
;
A
#
# COMPACT_ATOMS: atom_id res chain seq x y z
N MET A 1 49.53 24.28 -36.16
CA MET A 1 48.73 23.41 -35.27
C MET A 1 47.45 24.18 -34.90
N ALA A 2 46.30 23.81 -35.47
CA ALA A 2 45.06 24.60 -35.40
C ALA A 2 44.27 24.37 -34.10
N LYS A 3 43.76 25.47 -33.53
CA LYS A 3 42.85 25.53 -32.37
C LYS A 3 41.54 24.77 -32.63
N ARG A 4 41.03 24.02 -31.65
CA ARG A 4 39.59 23.73 -31.55
C ARG A 4 39.07 24.27 -30.22
N GLY A 5 38.33 25.38 -30.30
CA GLY A 5 37.60 25.94 -29.19
C GLY A 5 36.50 24.97 -28.72
N GLY A 6 36.44 24.76 -27.40
CA GLY A 6 35.34 24.04 -26.77
C GLY A 6 34.07 24.86 -26.85
N GLY A 7 33.22 24.56 -27.82
CA GLY A 7 31.85 25.08 -27.87
C GLY A 7 31.06 24.54 -26.69
N GLY A 8 30.71 25.42 -25.75
CA GLY A 8 29.73 25.10 -24.71
C GLY A 8 28.44 24.65 -25.37
N ARG A 9 28.03 23.40 -25.13
CA ARG A 9 26.69 22.95 -25.50
C ARG A 9 25.70 23.81 -24.73
N LYS A 10 25.02 24.74 -25.43
CA LYS A 10 23.82 25.37 -24.89
C LYS A 10 22.86 24.24 -24.53
N SER A 11 22.43 24.18 -23.27
CA SER A 11 21.35 23.29 -22.85
C SER A 11 20.15 23.52 -23.78
N PRO A 12 19.54 22.47 -24.37
CA PRO A 12 18.38 22.65 -25.22
C PRO A 12 17.28 23.39 -24.44
N ALA A 13 16.51 24.24 -25.12
CA ALA A 13 15.36 24.91 -24.53
C ALA A 13 14.45 23.87 -23.87
N GLU A 14 14.02 24.14 -22.63
CA GLU A 14 13.15 23.20 -21.91
C GLU A 14 11.84 23.03 -22.72
N PRO A 15 11.45 21.79 -23.03
CA PRO A 15 10.25 21.54 -23.83
C PRO A 15 9.01 21.95 -23.02
N ALA A 16 7.99 22.49 -23.70
CA ALA A 16 6.79 23.05 -23.05
C ALA A 16 6.07 22.09 -22.08
N TRP A 17 6.19 20.78 -22.29
CA TRP A 17 5.61 19.77 -21.41
C TRP A 17 6.27 19.71 -20.01
N GLU A 18 7.51 20.19 -19.87
CA GLU A 18 8.20 20.23 -18.57
C GLU A 18 7.64 21.33 -17.66
N THR A 19 7.22 22.47 -18.22
CA THR A 19 6.49 23.50 -17.47
C THR A 19 5.16 22.94 -16.98
N ALA A 20 4.38 22.34 -17.89
CA ALA A 20 3.12 21.68 -17.53
C ALA A 20 3.31 20.56 -16.50
N LEU A 21 4.42 19.82 -16.58
CA LEU A 21 4.77 18.80 -15.59
C LEU A 21 4.93 19.41 -14.19
N VAL A 22 5.63 20.55 -14.09
CA VAL A 22 5.86 21.25 -12.82
C VAL A 22 4.54 21.73 -12.24
N ASP A 23 3.72 22.38 -13.07
CA ASP A 23 2.42 22.92 -12.67
C ASP A 23 1.53 21.80 -12.12
N VAL A 24 1.32 20.72 -12.89
CA VAL A 24 0.54 19.55 -12.45
C VAL A 24 1.12 18.92 -11.18
N PHE A 25 2.45 18.83 -11.09
CA PHE A 25 3.10 18.23 -9.94
C PHE A 25 2.87 19.03 -8.65
N ASP A 26 2.91 20.36 -8.74
CA ASP A 26 2.69 21.26 -7.61
C ASP A 26 1.19 21.38 -7.27
N ASP A 27 0.31 21.40 -8.27
CA ASP A 27 -1.15 21.44 -8.10
C ASP A 27 -1.67 20.21 -7.32
N HIS A 28 -1.09 19.04 -7.59
CA HIS A 28 -1.37 17.82 -6.83
C HIS A 28 -0.57 17.68 -5.53
N GLN A 29 0.00 18.79 -5.03
CA GLN A 29 0.77 18.86 -3.78
C GLN A 29 1.88 17.80 -3.75
N ARG A 30 2.52 17.56 -4.90
CA ARG A 30 3.63 16.62 -5.07
C ARG A 30 3.27 15.15 -4.79
N ARG A 31 2.00 14.79 -4.63
CA ARG A 31 1.58 13.39 -4.34
C ARG A 31 1.62 12.48 -5.56
N TYR A 32 1.62 13.07 -6.75
CA TYR A 32 1.55 12.31 -7.99
C TYR A 32 2.93 11.83 -8.42
N GLY A 33 3.07 10.52 -8.60
CA GLY A 33 4.24 9.91 -9.23
C GLY A 33 4.13 9.88 -10.76
N THR A 34 5.18 9.41 -11.42
CA THR A 34 5.32 9.40 -12.89
C THR A 34 4.18 8.71 -13.66
N ARG A 35 3.44 7.79 -13.00
CA ARG A 35 2.27 7.14 -13.61
C ARG A 35 1.09 8.11 -13.74
N ARG A 36 0.75 8.84 -12.67
CA ARG A 36 -0.38 9.80 -12.66
C ARG A 36 -0.03 11.04 -13.48
N LEU A 37 1.18 11.58 -13.31
CA LEU A 37 1.66 12.71 -14.09
C LEU A 37 1.61 12.46 -15.61
N ARG A 38 1.84 11.23 -16.07
CA ARG A 38 1.69 10.90 -17.49
C ARG A 38 0.24 11.00 -17.97
N VAL A 39 -0.74 10.64 -17.13
CA VAL A 39 -2.16 10.73 -17.49
C VAL A 39 -2.55 12.19 -17.63
N GLU A 40 -2.26 13.00 -16.61
CA GLU A 40 -2.50 14.45 -16.62
C GLU A 40 -1.83 15.14 -17.82
N LEU A 41 -0.55 14.85 -18.07
CA LEU A 41 0.16 15.42 -19.23
C LEU A 41 -0.47 15.01 -20.57
N ARG A 42 -1.01 13.79 -20.66
CA ARG A 42 -1.69 13.32 -21.88
C ARG A 42 -3.03 14.03 -22.08
N GLU A 43 -3.75 14.33 -21.00
CA GLU A 43 -4.99 15.11 -21.04
C GLU A 43 -4.73 16.56 -21.46
N LEU A 44 -3.57 17.12 -21.06
CA LEU A 44 -3.06 18.41 -21.56
C LEU A 44 -2.49 18.34 -22.98
N GLY A 45 -2.58 17.19 -23.67
CA GLY A 45 -2.14 17.02 -25.05
C GLY A 45 -0.65 16.64 -25.23
N TYR A 46 0.12 16.48 -24.16
CA TYR A 46 1.54 16.11 -24.22
C TYR A 46 1.74 14.60 -24.22
N GLN A 47 2.33 14.08 -25.31
CA GLN A 47 2.69 12.66 -25.42
C GLN A 47 4.10 12.40 -24.89
N VAL A 48 4.22 12.21 -23.57
CA VAL A 48 5.53 12.01 -22.91
C VAL A 48 5.61 10.66 -22.20
N GLY A 49 6.73 9.96 -22.41
CA GLY A 49 7.01 8.70 -21.72
C GLY A 49 7.34 8.88 -20.24
N ARG A 50 7.01 7.88 -19.42
CA ARG A 50 7.32 7.88 -17.97
C ARG A 50 8.81 8.08 -17.66
N GLN A 51 9.69 7.66 -18.57
CA GLN A 51 11.13 7.81 -18.42
C GLN A 51 11.57 9.27 -18.54
N ALA A 52 11.05 10.00 -19.53
CA ALA A 52 11.32 11.41 -19.70
C ALA A 52 10.82 12.21 -18.48
N ILE A 53 9.59 11.95 -18.03
CA ILE A 53 9.03 12.55 -16.80
C ILE A 53 9.94 12.27 -15.59
N ARG A 54 10.40 11.02 -15.42
CA ARG A 54 11.30 10.64 -14.33
C ARG A 54 12.63 11.42 -14.39
N THR A 55 13.21 11.56 -15.58
CA THR A 55 14.46 12.29 -15.79
C THR A 55 14.29 13.79 -15.53
N ALA A 56 13.20 14.40 -16.00
CA ALA A 56 12.88 15.81 -15.76
C ALA A 56 12.68 16.10 -14.27
N LEU A 57 11.88 15.30 -13.57
CA LEU A 57 11.70 15.43 -12.12
C LEU A 57 13.03 15.31 -11.35
N ARG A 58 13.91 14.37 -11.76
CA ARG A 58 15.24 14.21 -11.15
C ARG A 58 16.13 15.42 -11.40
N ARG A 59 16.15 15.93 -12.63
CA ARG A 59 16.96 17.11 -13.01
C ARG A 59 16.52 18.36 -12.25
N GLN A 60 15.23 18.47 -11.95
CA GLN A 60 14.66 19.56 -11.16
C GLN A 60 14.62 19.28 -9.65
N ALA A 61 15.28 18.21 -9.16
CA ALA A 61 15.28 17.80 -7.75
C ALA A 61 13.88 17.62 -7.11
N ARG A 62 12.86 17.31 -7.92
CA ARG A 62 11.47 17.09 -7.50
C ARG A 62 11.23 15.62 -7.19
N LYS A 63 10.84 15.33 -5.95
CA LYS A 63 10.47 13.99 -5.49
C LYS A 63 9.01 13.96 -5.02
N ALA A 64 8.25 13.01 -5.56
CA ALA A 64 6.86 12.80 -5.18
C ALA A 64 6.77 12.39 -3.71
N LEU A 65 5.84 13.02 -2.98
CA LEU A 65 5.46 12.65 -1.63
C LEU A 65 4.70 11.34 -1.68
N GLN A 66 5.27 10.31 -1.09
CA GLN A 66 4.54 9.07 -0.84
C GLN A 66 3.74 9.29 0.45
N PRO A 67 2.39 9.20 0.42
CA PRO A 67 1.62 9.22 1.65
C PRO A 67 2.11 8.07 2.54
N LYS A 68 2.23 8.31 3.85
CA LYS A 68 2.45 7.22 4.81
C LYS A 68 1.37 6.18 4.54
N ALA A 69 1.76 4.92 4.37
CA ALA A 69 0.81 3.84 4.27
C ALA A 69 -0.10 3.92 5.51
N PHE A 70 -1.40 4.02 5.30
CA PHE A 70 -2.36 3.85 6.38
C PHE A 70 -2.26 2.40 6.83
N VAL A 71 -1.66 2.18 7.99
CA VAL A 71 -1.63 0.87 8.64
C VAL A 71 -2.71 0.90 9.70
N PRO A 72 -3.91 0.35 9.44
CA PRO A 72 -4.93 0.26 10.47
C PRO A 72 -4.35 -0.51 11.66
N ARG A 73 -4.41 0.10 12.84
CA ARG A 73 -3.98 -0.55 14.09
C ARG A 73 -5.11 -1.47 14.53
N THR A 74 -5.12 -2.69 13.98
CA THR A 74 -6.17 -3.70 14.22
C THR A 74 -6.15 -4.26 15.64
N THR A 75 -5.01 -4.17 16.33
CA THR A 75 -4.84 -4.68 17.69
C THR A 75 -4.12 -3.65 18.55
N ASP A 76 -4.77 -3.19 19.62
CA ASP A 76 -4.10 -2.45 20.70
C ASP A 76 -3.55 -3.43 21.73
N SER A 77 -2.39 -4.01 21.43
CA SER A 77 -1.69 -4.90 22.37
C SER A 77 -1.10 -4.15 23.58
N THR A 78 -1.15 -2.82 23.58
CA THR A 78 -0.66 -1.92 24.63
C THR A 78 -1.78 -1.45 25.55
N HIS A 79 -2.86 -2.22 25.67
CA HIS A 79 -3.91 -1.92 26.63
C HIS A 79 -3.49 -2.31 28.06
N GLY A 80 -3.94 -1.57 29.07
CA GLY A 80 -3.68 -1.90 30.49
C GLY A 80 -4.41 -3.16 31.01
N LYS A 81 -5.14 -3.88 30.15
CA LYS A 81 -5.81 -5.14 30.53
C LYS A 81 -4.79 -6.29 30.56
N ARG A 82 -5.03 -7.28 31.41
CA ARG A 82 -4.19 -8.48 31.54
C ARG A 82 -4.12 -9.24 30.22
N CYS A 83 -2.94 -9.24 29.59
CA CYS A 83 -2.62 -10.14 28.49
C CYS A 83 -2.18 -11.49 29.06
N ALA A 84 -2.74 -12.59 28.54
CA ALA A 84 -2.22 -13.92 28.85
C ALA A 84 -0.83 -14.09 28.21
N PRO A 85 0.16 -14.70 28.90
CA PRO A 85 1.46 -14.97 28.32
C PRO A 85 1.31 -15.93 27.13
N ASN A 86 2.00 -15.64 26.02
CA ASN A 86 2.01 -16.55 24.87
C ASN A 86 2.99 -17.70 25.13
N LEU A 87 2.44 -18.84 25.56
CA LEU A 87 3.20 -20.04 25.90
C LEU A 87 3.83 -20.75 24.68
N LEU A 88 3.57 -20.29 23.46
CA LEU A 88 4.00 -20.93 22.21
C LEU A 88 5.17 -20.23 21.52
N LEU A 89 5.63 -19.06 21.99
CA LEU A 89 6.66 -18.25 21.31
C LEU A 89 7.97 -19.01 21.06
N ASP A 90 8.40 -19.82 22.03
CA ASP A 90 9.69 -20.53 21.99
C ASP A 90 9.53 -22.06 21.90
N GLN A 91 8.32 -22.53 21.59
CA GLN A 91 8.04 -23.96 21.49
C GLN A 91 8.26 -24.49 20.07
N PRO A 92 8.72 -25.74 19.91
CA PRO A 92 8.77 -26.38 18.60
C PRO A 92 7.36 -26.54 18.03
N LYS A 93 7.26 -26.63 16.70
CA LYS A 93 5.98 -26.89 16.03
C LYS A 93 5.39 -28.22 16.52
N PRO A 94 4.07 -28.31 16.77
CA PRO A 94 3.44 -29.54 17.19
C PRO A 94 3.58 -30.61 16.10
N THR A 95 3.95 -31.83 16.50
CA THR A 95 4.12 -33.00 15.64
C THR A 95 2.94 -33.98 15.71
N GLN A 96 1.94 -33.67 16.54
CA GLN A 96 0.73 -34.45 16.72
C GLN A 96 -0.51 -33.56 16.59
N ALA A 97 -1.57 -34.13 16.02
CA ALA A 97 -2.89 -33.51 15.96
C ALA A 97 -3.45 -33.23 17.38
N ASN A 98 -4.35 -32.25 17.47
CA ASN A 98 -5.07 -31.84 18.69
C ASN A 98 -4.18 -31.38 19.85
N ARG A 99 -3.01 -30.81 19.53
CA ARG A 99 -2.09 -30.22 20.53
C ARG A 99 -2.16 -28.69 20.60
N VAL A 100 -2.28 -28.06 19.43
CA VAL A 100 -2.36 -26.60 19.32
C VAL A 100 -3.37 -26.27 18.24
N TRP A 101 -4.39 -25.49 18.62
CA TRP A 101 -5.34 -24.91 17.69
C TRP A 101 -5.12 -23.40 17.60
N VAL A 102 -5.20 -22.88 16.39
CA VAL A 102 -5.20 -21.45 16.12
C VAL A 102 -6.56 -21.05 15.57
N SER A 103 -7.00 -19.85 15.87
CA SER A 103 -8.23 -19.29 15.32
C SER A 103 -7.99 -17.95 14.67
N ASP A 104 -8.73 -17.68 13.62
CA ASP A 104 -8.80 -16.36 13.00
C ASP A 104 -10.27 -15.95 12.86
N ILE A 105 -10.54 -14.65 12.97
CA ILE A 105 -11.86 -14.07 12.71
C ILE A 105 -11.76 -13.15 11.50
N THR A 106 -12.64 -13.37 10.53
CA THR A 106 -12.66 -12.62 9.29
C THR A 106 -14.03 -12.06 8.98
N TYR A 107 -14.06 -10.98 8.22
CA TYR A 107 -15.27 -10.27 7.82
C TYR A 107 -15.60 -10.68 6.39
N LEU A 108 -16.74 -11.35 6.21
CA LEU A 108 -17.20 -11.79 4.91
C LEU A 108 -18.28 -10.84 4.39
N PRO A 109 -18.07 -10.20 3.22
CA PRO A 109 -19.11 -9.42 2.57
C PRO A 109 -20.22 -10.33 2.06
N LEU A 110 -21.46 -9.91 2.24
CA LEU A 110 -22.63 -10.54 1.64
C LEU A 110 -23.06 -9.74 0.40
N ALA A 111 -23.67 -10.44 -0.57
CA ALA A 111 -24.16 -9.83 -1.82
C ALA A 111 -25.20 -8.72 -1.59
N ASN A 112 -25.89 -8.71 -0.44
CA ASN A 112 -26.87 -7.70 -0.07
C ASN A 112 -26.24 -6.45 0.60
N GLY A 113 -24.92 -6.31 0.59
CA GLY A 113 -24.20 -5.18 1.19
C GLY A 113 -23.98 -5.28 2.70
N ASN A 114 -24.51 -6.32 3.36
CA ASN A 114 -24.22 -6.61 4.76
C ASN A 114 -22.91 -7.37 4.93
N TRP A 115 -22.48 -7.52 6.18
CA TRP A 115 -21.29 -8.26 6.56
C TRP A 115 -21.60 -9.28 7.64
N VAL A 116 -20.86 -10.38 7.63
CA VAL A 116 -20.89 -11.38 8.69
C VAL A 116 -19.49 -11.69 9.16
N TYR A 117 -19.38 -12.02 10.44
CA TYR A 117 -18.12 -12.50 11.01
C TYR A 117 -18.08 -14.02 10.88
N CYS A 118 -16.97 -14.52 10.35
CA CYS A 118 -16.67 -15.94 10.32
C CYS A 118 -15.46 -16.19 11.21
N CYS A 119 -15.56 -17.19 12.08
CA CYS A 119 -14.45 -17.66 12.90
C CYS A 119 -14.18 -19.12 12.54
N ALA A 120 -12.91 -19.45 12.29
CA ALA A 120 -12.48 -20.81 12.03
C ALA A 120 -11.36 -21.20 13.00
N PHE A 121 -11.37 -22.46 13.43
CA PHE A 121 -10.33 -23.08 14.23
C PHE A 121 -9.57 -24.08 13.36
N GLN A 122 -8.25 -23.95 13.31
CA GLN A 122 -7.36 -24.83 12.57
C GLN A 122 -6.42 -25.56 13.53
N ASP A 123 -6.24 -26.85 13.30
CA ASP A 123 -5.17 -27.61 13.93
C ASP A 123 -3.81 -27.28 13.31
N VAL A 124 -2.84 -26.88 14.14
CA VAL A 124 -1.54 -26.42 13.65
C VAL A 124 -0.71 -27.54 13.03
N CYS A 125 -0.89 -28.78 13.48
CA CYS A 125 -0.15 -29.94 12.98
C CYS A 125 -0.74 -30.45 11.66
N THR A 126 -2.04 -30.70 11.61
CA THR A 126 -2.70 -31.30 10.43
C THR A 126 -3.10 -30.28 9.38
N LYS A 127 -3.17 -29.00 9.75
CA LYS A 127 -3.70 -27.89 8.94
C LYS A 127 -5.19 -28.01 8.60
N GLN A 128 -5.90 -28.98 9.17
CA GLN A 128 -7.33 -29.14 8.96
C GLN A 128 -8.11 -28.14 9.82
N VAL A 129 -9.24 -27.67 9.28
CA VAL A 129 -10.22 -26.92 10.04
C VAL A 129 -10.96 -27.89 10.95
N VAL A 130 -10.87 -27.69 12.26
CA VAL A 130 -11.47 -28.56 13.28
C VAL A 130 -12.81 -28.02 13.78
N GLY A 131 -13.14 -26.78 13.46
CA GLY A 131 -14.43 -26.18 13.79
C GLY A 131 -14.62 -24.82 13.14
N THR A 132 -15.87 -24.47 12.91
CA THR A 132 -16.28 -23.14 12.45
C THR A 132 -17.44 -22.65 13.30
N VAL A 133 -17.49 -21.34 13.54
CA VAL A 133 -18.69 -20.70 14.07
C VAL A 133 -19.48 -20.18 12.87
N PRO A 134 -20.73 -20.64 12.66
CA PRO A 134 -21.52 -20.16 11.55
C PRO A 134 -21.75 -18.64 11.66
N PRO A 135 -21.80 -17.93 10.53
CA PRO A 135 -21.87 -16.48 10.54
C PRO A 135 -23.12 -16.01 11.28
N ARG A 136 -22.93 -15.30 12.40
CA ARG A 136 -24.02 -14.66 13.15
C ARG A 136 -24.19 -13.23 12.65
N ARG A 137 -25.44 -12.82 12.40
CA ARG A 137 -25.75 -11.41 12.11
C ARG A 137 -25.39 -10.59 13.34
N HIS A 138 -24.64 -9.51 13.15
CA HIS A 138 -24.57 -8.46 14.16
C HIS A 138 -25.95 -7.81 14.25
N PHE A 139 -26.65 -8.02 15.37
CA PHE A 139 -27.69 -7.08 15.79
C PHE A 139 -26.95 -5.86 16.34
N ALA A 140 -26.80 -4.82 15.53
CA ALA A 140 -26.51 -3.51 16.07
C ALA A 140 -27.78 -3.05 16.79
N SER A 141 -27.82 -3.16 18.11
CA SER A 141 -28.75 -2.35 18.90
C SER A 141 -28.27 -0.91 18.80
N ALA A 142 -28.95 -0.12 17.97
CA ALA A 142 -28.80 1.32 17.98
C ALA A 142 -29.38 1.85 19.30
N GLY A 143 -28.53 2.50 20.10
CA GLY A 143 -28.87 3.29 21.29
C GLY A 143 -28.07 4.57 21.23
#